data_AF-A0A847UBS5-F1
#
_entry.id   AF-A0A847UBS5-F1
#
_cell.length_a   1.000
_cell.length_b   1.000
_cell.length_c   1.000
_cell.angle_alpha   90.00
_cell.angle_beta   90.00
_cell.angle_gamma   90.00
#
_symmetry.space_group_name_H-M   'P 1'
#
loop_
_entity.id
_entity.type
_entity.pdbx_description
1 polymer ?
#
loop_
_entity_poly.entity_id
_entity_poly.type
_entity_poly.pdbx_seq_one_letter_code
_entity_poly.pdbx_strand_id
1 'polypeptide(L)'
;MSESVIADFVGNFNAEVMATTEPVKGRVLLSQKRLVLAANENDKFTIPLSSIFDVAVGHVPPDLGDFFDSTVTVAFERNDSRHVAVVEGDDDKISKFSTVLFKAILNGTETTVKERARVGGRVTDDAFSTAKLFVSDGSVEFRSSSGTFAVDLATVTDFQRTTREIAGSDRPTLTFRHMMEGTAVTTMAAMASPRKMSILGRYLRIEYSDLMEELQDIELTDDKTEILVAIYSTGDMDGMPLADIVGTDSSAVTMLLRDLEEDGLVQDSSDGPTLTPKGEVVASRHLEDVNS
;
A
#
# COMPACT_ATOMS: atom_id res chain seq x y z
N MET A 1 -1.29 -25.98 -21.76
CA MET A 1 -1.17 -26.01 -20.29
C MET A 1 -2.48 -25.54 -19.70
N SER A 2 -3.06 -26.29 -18.75
CA SER A 2 -4.24 -25.87 -17.99
C SER A 2 -3.88 -24.67 -17.13
N GLU A 3 -4.78 -23.68 -17.10
CA GLU A 3 -4.67 -22.52 -16.23
C GLU A 3 -4.89 -22.94 -14.77
N SER A 4 -4.00 -22.50 -13.86
CA SER A 4 -4.14 -22.78 -12.43
C SER A 4 -5.00 -21.73 -11.74
N VAL A 5 -5.91 -22.18 -10.88
CA VAL A 5 -6.69 -21.33 -9.98
C VAL A 5 -5.79 -20.86 -8.84
N ILE A 6 -5.78 -19.56 -8.56
CA ILE A 6 -4.95 -18.91 -7.52
C ILE A 6 -5.80 -18.31 -6.40
N ALA A 7 -7.12 -18.16 -6.59
CA ALA A 7 -8.09 -17.93 -5.52
C ALA A 7 -9.42 -18.61 -5.87
N ASP A 8 -10.08 -19.18 -4.86
CA ASP A 8 -11.34 -19.92 -5.00
C ASP A 8 -12.13 -19.83 -3.70
N PHE A 9 -13.25 -19.12 -3.72
CA PHE A 9 -14.12 -18.99 -2.56
C PHE A 9 -15.58 -18.77 -2.96
N VAL A 10 -16.48 -18.94 -1.99
CA VAL A 10 -17.89 -18.60 -2.13
C VAL A 10 -18.10 -17.20 -1.57
N GLY A 11 -18.73 -16.33 -2.36
CA GLY A 11 -19.05 -14.95 -2.00
C GLY A 11 -20.32 -14.46 -2.70
N ASN A 12 -20.71 -13.22 -2.43
CA ASN A 12 -21.76 -12.54 -3.18
C ASN A 12 -21.11 -11.67 -4.25
N PHE A 13 -21.72 -11.55 -5.42
CA PHE A 13 -21.22 -10.65 -6.45
C PHE A 13 -22.35 -10.14 -7.34
N ASN A 14 -22.12 -8.98 -7.95
CA ASN A 14 -22.94 -8.46 -9.03
C ASN A 14 -22.02 -7.96 -10.15
N ALA A 15 -22.46 -8.04 -11.40
CA ALA A 15 -21.80 -7.36 -12.50
C ALA A 15 -22.86 -6.74 -13.41
N GLU A 16 -22.63 -5.52 -13.88
CA GLU A 16 -23.60 -4.76 -14.68
C GLU A 16 -24.01 -5.47 -15.99
N VAL A 17 -23.19 -6.43 -16.44
CA VAL A 17 -23.44 -7.24 -17.64
C VAL A 17 -24.22 -8.52 -17.35
N MET A 18 -24.49 -8.83 -16.08
CA MET A 18 -25.38 -9.92 -15.68
C MET A 18 -26.84 -9.45 -15.77
N ALA A 19 -27.75 -10.37 -16.02
CA ALA A 19 -29.17 -10.06 -16.10
C ALA A 19 -29.81 -9.72 -14.75
N THR A 20 -29.08 -9.90 -13.64
CA THR A 20 -29.58 -9.73 -12.28
C THR A 20 -29.15 -8.36 -11.72
N THR A 21 -30.10 -7.63 -11.14
CA THR A 21 -29.82 -6.35 -10.46
C THR A 21 -29.41 -6.53 -9.00
N GLU A 22 -29.67 -7.71 -8.42
CA GLU A 22 -29.30 -8.04 -7.04
C GLU A 22 -27.96 -8.81 -7.01
N PRO A 23 -27.19 -8.72 -5.90
CA PRO A 23 -26.05 -9.59 -5.65
C PRO A 23 -26.45 -11.07 -5.64
N VAL A 24 -25.66 -11.89 -6.32
CA VAL A 24 -25.89 -13.33 -6.42
C VAL A 24 -24.80 -14.06 -5.63
N LYS A 25 -25.20 -15.03 -4.82
CA LYS A 25 -24.27 -15.92 -4.14
C LYS A 25 -23.71 -16.95 -5.14
N GLY A 26 -22.39 -17.06 -5.21
CA GLY A 26 -21.74 -18.00 -6.13
C GLY A 26 -20.26 -18.22 -5.81
N ARG A 27 -19.55 -18.88 -6.72
CA ARG A 27 -18.10 -19.09 -6.63
C ARG A 27 -17.34 -18.00 -7.37
N VAL A 28 -16.34 -17.43 -6.70
CA VAL A 28 -15.38 -16.48 -7.25
C VAL A 28 -14.09 -17.23 -7.48
N LEU A 29 -13.64 -17.28 -8.74
CA LEU A 29 -12.42 -17.97 -9.15
C LEU A 29 -11.48 -16.98 -9.81
N LEU A 30 -10.25 -16.91 -9.30
CA LEU A 30 -9.20 -16.12 -9.91
C LEU A 30 -8.11 -17.03 -10.44
N SER A 31 -7.58 -16.65 -11.60
CA SER A 31 -6.44 -17.29 -12.25
C SER A 31 -5.46 -16.20 -12.70
N GLN A 32 -4.33 -16.59 -13.28
CA GLN A 32 -3.38 -15.62 -13.83
C GLN A 32 -3.89 -14.84 -15.05
N LYS A 33 -5.01 -15.25 -15.68
CA LYS A 33 -5.51 -14.57 -16.90
C LYS A 33 -6.93 -14.04 -16.76
N ARG A 34 -7.73 -14.53 -15.81
CA ARG A 34 -9.14 -14.13 -15.67
C ARG A 34 -9.68 -14.28 -14.26
N LEU A 35 -10.64 -13.41 -13.95
CA LEU A 35 -11.59 -13.52 -12.86
C LEU A 35 -12.88 -14.16 -13.41
N VAL A 36 -13.43 -15.15 -12.71
CA VAL A 36 -14.67 -15.82 -13.06
C VAL A 36 -15.64 -15.73 -11.89
N LEU A 37 -16.84 -15.23 -12.16
CA LEU A 37 -17.95 -15.15 -11.23
C LEU A 37 -19.00 -16.18 -11.65
N ALA A 38 -19.15 -17.25 -10.88
CA ALA A 38 -19.99 -18.39 -11.23
C ALA A 38 -21.18 -18.50 -10.27
N ALA A 39 -22.36 -18.05 -10.70
CA ALA A 39 -23.58 -18.16 -9.91
C ALA A 39 -24.01 -19.64 -9.81
N ASN A 40 -23.85 -20.39 -10.89
CA ASN A 40 -24.03 -21.84 -10.93
C ASN A 40 -23.23 -22.44 -12.11
N GLU A 41 -23.43 -23.72 -12.42
CA GLU A 41 -22.67 -24.40 -13.48
C GLU A 41 -22.91 -23.82 -14.88
N ASN A 42 -24.11 -23.29 -15.12
CA ASN A 42 -24.59 -22.78 -16.41
C ASN A 42 -24.54 -21.26 -16.52
N ASP A 43 -24.41 -20.56 -15.39
CA ASP A 43 -24.35 -19.10 -15.32
C ASP A 43 -22.99 -18.65 -14.76
N LYS A 44 -22.10 -18.30 -15.69
CA LYS A 44 -20.72 -17.89 -15.41
C LYS A 44 -20.38 -16.65 -16.20
N PHE A 45 -19.86 -15.66 -15.50
CA PHE A 45 -19.29 -14.47 -16.10
C PHE A 45 -17.76 -14.49 -15.98
N THR A 46 -17.06 -14.18 -17.07
CA THR A 46 -15.59 -14.21 -17.13
C THR A 46 -15.05 -12.85 -17.54
N ILE A 47 -14.16 -12.31 -16.71
CA ILE A 47 -13.47 -11.03 -16.91
C ILE A 47 -11.98 -11.33 -17.16
N PRO A 48 -11.46 -11.10 -18.37
CA PRO A 48 -10.01 -11.16 -18.60
C PRO A 48 -9.29 -10.14 -17.71
N LEU A 49 -8.22 -10.53 -17.01
CA LEU A 49 -7.41 -9.58 -16.23
C LEU A 49 -6.78 -8.51 -17.13
N SER A 50 -6.60 -8.84 -18.41
CA SER A 50 -6.15 -7.90 -19.42
C SER A 50 -7.18 -6.82 -19.80
N SER A 51 -8.44 -6.92 -19.38
CA SER A 51 -9.43 -5.87 -19.60
C SER A 51 -9.74 -5.03 -18.35
N ILE A 52 -9.26 -5.44 -17.17
CA ILE A 52 -9.42 -4.70 -15.92
C ILE A 52 -8.57 -3.45 -15.94
N PHE A 53 -9.17 -2.28 -15.71
CA PHE A 53 -8.49 -0.99 -15.70
C PHE A 53 -8.53 -0.25 -14.36
N ASP A 54 -9.39 -0.64 -13.42
CA ASP A 54 -9.41 -0.12 -12.06
C ASP A 54 -9.83 -1.22 -11.08
N VAL A 55 -9.30 -1.15 -9.86
CA VAL A 55 -9.66 -2.02 -8.74
C VAL A 55 -9.79 -1.13 -7.51
N ALA A 56 -10.92 -1.21 -6.82
CA ALA A 56 -11.19 -0.49 -5.58
C ALA A 56 -11.60 -1.47 -4.49
N VAL A 57 -11.13 -1.25 -3.26
CA VAL A 57 -11.44 -2.05 -2.06
C VAL A 57 -12.19 -1.14 -1.08
N GLY A 58 -13.19 -1.66 -0.38
CA GLY A 58 -13.93 -0.91 0.66
C GLY A 58 -14.85 0.20 0.16
N HIS A 59 -14.84 0.52 -1.15
CA HIS A 59 -15.76 1.48 -1.74
C HIS A 59 -17.11 0.83 -2.08
N VAL A 60 -18.11 1.07 -1.23
CA VAL A 60 -19.51 0.72 -1.46
C VAL A 60 -20.20 1.87 -2.22
N PRO A 61 -20.87 1.63 -3.36
CA PRO A 61 -21.64 2.66 -4.05
C PRO A 61 -22.76 3.25 -3.16
N PRO A 62 -23.11 4.55 -3.30
CA PRO A 62 -24.06 5.23 -2.41
C PRO A 62 -25.44 4.57 -2.33
N ASP A 63 -25.85 3.87 -3.39
CA ASP A 63 -27.18 3.25 -3.51
C ASP A 63 -27.28 1.88 -2.81
N LEU A 64 -26.23 1.42 -2.14
CA LEU A 64 -26.11 0.06 -1.59
C LEU A 64 -26.04 -0.01 -0.04
N GLY A 65 -26.00 1.12 0.68
CA GLY A 65 -26.27 1.19 2.14
C GLY A 65 -25.22 0.56 3.07
N ASP A 66 -25.43 0.74 4.38
CA ASP A 66 -24.51 0.41 5.50
C ASP A 66 -24.42 -1.10 5.86
N PHE A 67 -24.67 -2.00 4.91
CA PHE A 67 -24.80 -3.45 5.15
C PHE A 67 -23.74 -4.33 4.48
N PHE A 68 -22.70 -3.73 3.89
CA PHE A 68 -21.62 -4.48 3.24
C PHE A 68 -20.45 -4.68 4.22
N ASP A 69 -20.09 -5.93 4.49
CA ASP A 69 -18.95 -6.31 5.35
C ASP A 69 -17.64 -5.78 4.74
N SER A 70 -17.32 -6.21 3.53
CA SER A 70 -16.18 -5.73 2.74
C SER A 70 -16.40 -6.00 1.24
N THR A 71 -15.92 -5.12 0.35
CA THR A 71 -16.11 -5.29 -1.10
C THR A 71 -14.84 -5.04 -1.91
N VAL A 72 -14.74 -5.73 -3.05
CA VAL A 72 -13.81 -5.43 -4.15
C VAL A 72 -14.61 -5.08 -5.41
N THR A 73 -14.45 -3.85 -5.87
CA THR A 73 -15.01 -3.37 -7.12
C THR A 73 -13.95 -3.48 -8.24
N VAL A 74 -14.31 -4.13 -9.33
CA VAL A 74 -13.47 -4.37 -10.50
C VAL A 74 -14.08 -3.68 -11.71
N ALA A 75 -13.40 -2.65 -12.23
CA ALA A 75 -13.81 -1.97 -13.46
C ALA A 75 -13.06 -2.55 -14.66
N PHE A 76 -13.79 -2.92 -15.71
CA PHE A 76 -13.24 -3.61 -16.88
C PHE A 76 -13.89 -3.16 -18.18
N GLU A 77 -13.19 -3.38 -19.29
CA GLU A 77 -13.67 -3.09 -20.64
C GLU A 77 -14.20 -4.34 -21.34
N ARG A 78 -15.31 -4.21 -22.05
CA ARG A 78 -15.87 -5.26 -22.90
C ARG A 78 -16.63 -4.61 -24.05
N ASN A 79 -16.39 -5.03 -25.29
CA ASN A 79 -17.05 -4.49 -26.48
C ASN A 79 -17.00 -2.94 -26.51
N ASP A 80 -15.82 -2.38 -26.26
CA ASP A 80 -15.56 -0.92 -26.20
C ASP A 80 -16.43 -0.15 -25.18
N SER A 81 -17.03 -0.86 -24.23
CA SER A 81 -17.85 -0.31 -23.16
C SER A 81 -17.22 -0.63 -21.80
N ARG A 82 -17.37 0.30 -20.85
CA ARG A 82 -16.89 0.13 -19.48
C ARG A 82 -17.99 -0.49 -18.64
N HIS A 83 -17.59 -1.42 -17.79
CA HIS A 83 -18.47 -2.14 -16.89
C HIS A 83 -17.82 -2.30 -15.53
N VAL A 84 -18.66 -2.54 -14.53
CA VAL A 84 -18.25 -2.82 -13.17
C VAL A 84 -18.75 -4.20 -12.73
N ALA A 85 -17.90 -4.90 -11.97
CA ALA A 85 -18.29 -6.03 -11.16
C ALA A 85 -17.90 -5.77 -9.70
N VAL A 86 -18.77 -6.12 -8.77
CA VAL A 86 -18.54 -6.03 -7.33
C VAL A 86 -18.51 -7.44 -6.76
N VAL A 87 -17.50 -7.72 -5.94
CA VAL A 87 -17.37 -8.95 -5.16
C VAL A 87 -17.41 -8.60 -3.69
N GLU A 88 -18.24 -9.29 -2.94
CA GLU A 88 -18.47 -9.11 -1.50
C GLU A 88 -18.13 -10.40 -0.75
N GLY A 89 -17.58 -10.23 0.44
CA GLY A 89 -17.30 -11.27 1.41
C GLY A 89 -16.91 -10.64 2.75
N ASP A 90 -16.59 -11.49 3.73
CA ASP A 90 -15.99 -11.02 4.98
C ASP A 90 -14.63 -10.34 4.75
N ASP A 91 -14.23 -9.49 5.70
CA ASP A 91 -13.03 -8.65 5.65
C ASP A 91 -11.77 -9.45 5.32
N ASP A 92 -11.58 -10.58 6.02
CA ASP A 92 -10.48 -11.51 5.83
C ASP A 92 -10.39 -12.05 4.40
N LYS A 93 -11.51 -12.48 3.82
CA LYS A 93 -11.55 -12.97 2.44
C LYS A 93 -11.31 -11.86 1.45
N ILE A 94 -11.89 -10.69 1.67
CA ILE A 94 -11.78 -9.56 0.75
C ILE A 94 -10.37 -9.00 0.73
N SER A 95 -9.72 -8.84 1.88
CA SER A 95 -8.31 -8.46 1.99
C SER A 95 -7.39 -9.47 1.28
N LYS A 96 -7.58 -10.78 1.51
CA LYS A 96 -6.80 -11.83 0.83
C LYS A 96 -7.06 -11.82 -0.69
N PHE A 97 -8.32 -11.70 -1.11
CA PHE A 97 -8.69 -11.69 -2.52
C PHE A 97 -8.16 -10.47 -3.26
N SER A 98 -8.27 -9.26 -2.68
CA SER A 98 -7.76 -8.02 -3.28
C SER A 98 -6.25 -8.12 -3.50
N THR A 99 -5.51 -8.59 -2.49
CA THR A 99 -4.05 -8.82 -2.58
C THR A 99 -3.71 -9.79 -3.71
N VAL A 100 -4.40 -10.93 -3.82
CA VAL A 100 -4.14 -11.89 -4.91
C VAL A 100 -4.53 -11.31 -6.28
N LEU A 101 -5.59 -10.50 -6.37
CA LEU A 101 -6.00 -9.82 -7.60
C LEU A 101 -4.96 -8.79 -8.07
N PHE A 102 -4.47 -7.93 -7.16
CA PHE A 102 -3.40 -6.99 -7.47
C PHE A 102 -2.14 -7.73 -7.93
N LYS A 103 -1.75 -8.81 -7.23
CA LYS A 103 -0.63 -9.67 -7.64
C LYS A 103 -0.81 -10.24 -9.03
N ALA A 104 -1.99 -10.76 -9.35
CA ALA A 104 -2.28 -11.35 -10.65
C ALA A 104 -2.19 -10.34 -11.80
N ILE A 105 -2.53 -9.06 -11.54
CA ILE A 105 -2.50 -7.99 -12.54
C ILE A 105 -1.11 -7.36 -12.68
N LEU A 106 -0.43 -7.11 -11.55
CA LEU A 106 0.76 -6.28 -11.47
C LEU A 106 2.08 -7.06 -11.50
N ASN A 107 2.14 -8.28 -10.96
CA ASN A 107 3.43 -8.95 -10.76
C ASN A 107 4.10 -9.32 -12.08
N GLY A 108 5.42 -9.10 -12.13
CA GLY A 108 6.25 -9.28 -13.33
C GLY A 108 6.15 -8.14 -14.33
N THR A 109 5.42 -7.06 -14.03
CA THR A 109 5.32 -5.89 -14.92
C THR A 109 6.65 -5.15 -14.98
N GLU A 110 7.15 -4.95 -16.20
CA GLU A 110 8.32 -4.12 -16.45
C GLU A 110 8.05 -2.67 -16.04
N THR A 111 8.90 -2.15 -15.18
CA THR A 111 8.78 -0.84 -14.55
C THR A 111 10.12 -0.12 -14.64
N THR A 112 10.08 1.12 -15.08
CA THR A 112 11.19 2.06 -15.00
C THR A 112 11.20 2.68 -13.62
N VAL A 113 12.24 2.45 -12.83
CA VAL A 113 12.28 2.84 -11.41
C VAL A 113 13.57 3.58 -11.06
N LYS A 114 13.45 4.61 -10.24
CA LYS A 114 14.56 5.29 -9.56
C LYS A 114 14.35 5.12 -8.06
N GLU A 115 15.13 4.24 -7.45
CA GLU A 115 15.01 3.86 -6.04
C GLU A 115 15.19 5.06 -5.11
N ARG A 116 16.30 5.79 -5.26
CA ARG A 116 16.66 6.89 -4.37
C ARG A 116 16.60 8.22 -5.10
N ALA A 117 15.42 8.66 -5.58
CA ALA A 117 15.25 9.97 -6.22
C ALA A 117 15.63 11.16 -5.34
N ARG A 118 15.39 11.04 -4.04
CA ARG A 118 15.80 11.99 -2.99
C ARG A 118 16.16 11.19 -1.74
N VAL A 119 17.17 11.64 -0.99
CA VAL A 119 17.58 11.06 0.30
C VAL A 119 17.76 12.20 1.30
N GLY A 120 17.08 12.15 2.44
CA GLY A 120 17.18 13.19 3.49
C GLY A 120 16.91 14.59 2.93
N GLY A 121 15.90 14.75 2.07
CA GLY A 121 15.59 16.03 1.44
C GLY A 121 16.45 16.41 0.24
N ARG A 122 17.55 15.70 -0.07
CA ARG A 122 18.48 16.04 -1.17
C ARG A 122 18.24 15.20 -2.42
N VAL A 123 18.11 15.85 -3.58
CA VAL A 123 17.99 15.15 -4.87
C VAL A 123 19.28 14.40 -5.18
N THR A 124 19.16 13.20 -5.72
CA THR A 124 20.31 12.38 -6.15
C THR A 124 20.48 12.38 -7.67
N ASP A 125 21.68 12.02 -8.10
CA ASP A 125 22.01 11.83 -9.52
C ASP A 125 21.75 10.41 -10.03
N ASP A 126 21.06 9.56 -9.24
CA ASP A 126 20.77 8.18 -9.64
C ASP A 126 19.99 8.14 -10.97
N ALA A 127 20.30 7.16 -11.81
CA ALA A 127 19.58 6.97 -13.06
C ALA A 127 18.30 6.14 -12.83
N PHE A 128 17.32 6.32 -13.71
CA PHE A 128 16.25 5.34 -13.84
C PHE A 128 16.82 4.02 -14.36
N SER A 129 16.36 2.91 -13.80
CA SER A 129 16.69 1.55 -14.21
C SER A 129 15.42 0.76 -14.55
N THR A 130 15.58 -0.37 -15.22
CA THR A 130 14.45 -1.27 -15.51
C THR A 130 14.41 -2.39 -14.47
N ALA A 131 13.24 -2.62 -13.88
CA ALA A 131 12.98 -3.68 -12.92
C ALA A 131 11.61 -4.33 -13.19
N LYS A 132 11.41 -5.54 -12.67
CA LYS A 132 10.10 -6.18 -12.60
C LYS A 132 9.47 -5.86 -11.25
N LEU A 133 8.25 -5.36 -11.28
CA LEU A 133 7.44 -5.09 -10.10
C LEU A 133 6.83 -6.38 -9.54
N PHE A 134 6.85 -6.52 -8.22
CA PHE A 134 6.07 -7.50 -7.48
C PHE A 134 5.41 -6.81 -6.29
N VAL A 135 4.10 -6.95 -6.16
CA VAL A 135 3.38 -6.54 -4.95
C VAL A 135 3.16 -7.78 -4.06
N SER A 136 3.12 -7.55 -2.76
CA SER A 136 2.65 -8.49 -1.73
C SER A 136 1.73 -7.75 -0.77
N ASP A 137 1.21 -8.44 0.24
CA ASP A 137 0.59 -7.77 1.38
C ASP A 137 1.58 -6.77 1.99
N GLY A 138 1.17 -5.50 2.14
CA GLY A 138 1.97 -4.41 2.72
C GLY A 138 3.30 -4.06 2.04
N SER A 139 3.63 -4.57 0.83
CA SER A 139 4.95 -4.29 0.24
C SER A 139 4.97 -4.25 -1.28
N VAL A 140 5.93 -3.48 -1.80
CA VAL A 140 6.27 -3.41 -3.22
C VAL A 140 7.75 -3.66 -3.43
N GLU A 141 8.06 -4.64 -4.27
CA GLU A 141 9.41 -5.07 -4.58
C GLU A 141 9.74 -4.85 -6.07
N PHE A 142 10.97 -4.39 -6.32
CA PHE A 142 11.51 -4.16 -7.65
C PHE A 142 12.73 -5.06 -7.86
N ARG A 143 12.60 -6.01 -8.80
CA ARG A 143 13.68 -6.97 -9.13
C ARG A 143 14.34 -6.61 -10.45
N SER A 144 15.64 -6.33 -10.41
CA SER A 144 16.47 -6.03 -11.59
C SER A 144 17.64 -7.01 -11.68
N SER A 145 18.42 -6.92 -12.77
CA SER A 145 19.68 -7.70 -12.89
C SER A 145 20.76 -7.23 -11.92
N SER A 146 20.71 -5.97 -11.47
CA SER A 146 21.67 -5.38 -10.54
C SER A 146 21.34 -5.63 -9.07
N GLY A 147 20.13 -6.12 -8.77
CA GLY A 147 19.69 -6.34 -7.40
C GLY A 147 18.17 -6.21 -7.25
N THR A 148 17.73 -6.39 -6.01
CA THR A 148 16.35 -6.27 -5.60
C THR A 148 16.29 -5.29 -4.45
N PHE A 149 15.27 -4.41 -4.45
CA PHE A 149 14.90 -3.65 -3.28
C PHE A 149 13.39 -3.73 -3.08
N ALA A 150 12.97 -3.66 -1.82
CA ALA A 150 11.57 -3.66 -1.43
C ALA A 150 11.28 -2.38 -0.65
N VAL A 151 10.03 -1.93 -0.75
CA VAL A 151 9.48 -0.83 0.03
C VAL A 151 8.34 -1.41 0.84
N ASP A 152 8.50 -1.35 2.16
CA ASP A 152 7.43 -1.63 3.11
C ASP A 152 6.46 -0.45 3.09
N LEU A 153 5.20 -0.70 2.77
CA LEU A 153 4.21 0.36 2.63
C LEU A 153 3.84 0.98 3.97
N ALA A 154 4.08 0.29 5.10
CA ALA A 154 3.93 0.86 6.44
C ALA A 154 4.94 1.99 6.72
N THR A 155 6.02 2.11 5.92
CA THR A 155 7.01 3.18 6.04
C THR A 155 6.71 4.38 5.13
N VAL A 156 5.65 4.32 4.31
CA VAL A 156 5.34 5.36 3.32
C VAL A 156 4.70 6.57 4.01
N THR A 157 5.33 7.74 3.84
CA THR A 157 4.92 9.00 4.47
C THR A 157 4.20 9.96 3.53
N ASP A 158 4.44 9.85 2.23
CA ASP A 158 3.83 10.68 1.18
C ASP A 158 3.70 9.89 -0.13
N PHE A 159 2.61 10.14 -0.86
CA PHE A 159 2.32 9.51 -2.14
C PHE A 159 1.74 10.52 -3.14
N GLN A 160 2.36 10.60 -4.31
CA GLN A 160 2.01 11.58 -5.33
C GLN A 160 2.07 10.98 -6.74
N ARG A 161 1.11 11.38 -7.58
CA ARG A 161 1.19 11.16 -9.02
C ARG A 161 1.71 12.41 -9.69
N THR A 162 2.84 12.27 -10.38
CA THR A 162 3.54 13.37 -11.04
C THR A 162 3.82 13.03 -12.51
N THR A 163 4.34 14.00 -13.25
CA THR A 163 4.92 13.78 -14.58
C THR A 163 6.43 14.00 -14.47
N ARG A 164 7.23 13.10 -15.04
CA ARG A 164 8.69 13.21 -15.08
C ARG A 164 9.19 12.94 -16.49
N GLU A 165 10.21 13.68 -16.88
CA GLU A 165 10.95 13.36 -18.10
C GLU A 165 11.78 12.10 -17.86
N ILE A 166 11.50 11.04 -18.61
CA ILE A 166 12.19 9.76 -18.54
C ILE A 166 12.53 9.35 -19.96
N ALA A 167 13.83 9.21 -20.24
CA ALA A 167 14.37 8.90 -21.57
C ALA A 167 13.87 9.88 -22.67
N GLY A 168 13.84 11.18 -22.37
CA GLY A 168 13.46 12.24 -23.32
C GLY A 168 11.97 12.37 -23.61
N SER A 169 11.11 11.77 -22.77
CA SER A 169 9.66 11.89 -22.88
C SER A 169 9.02 12.09 -21.51
N ASP A 170 7.97 12.93 -21.46
CA ASP A 170 7.16 13.09 -20.26
C ASP A 170 6.33 11.84 -20.00
N ARG A 171 6.57 11.20 -18.86
CA ARG A 171 5.90 9.97 -18.45
C ARG A 171 5.20 10.15 -17.09
N PRO A 172 3.93 9.71 -16.96
CA PRO A 172 3.28 9.60 -15.66
C PRO A 172 4.12 8.74 -14.72
N THR A 173 4.38 9.26 -13.54
CA THR A 173 5.30 8.68 -12.56
C THR A 173 4.66 8.73 -11.18
N LEU A 174 4.58 7.57 -10.53
CA LEU A 174 4.25 7.50 -9.11
C LEU A 174 5.51 7.84 -8.33
N THR A 175 5.40 8.84 -7.46
CA THR A 175 6.43 9.25 -6.51
C THR A 175 5.92 8.93 -5.13
N PHE A 176 6.69 8.20 -4.34
CA PHE A 176 6.33 7.93 -2.95
C PHE A 176 7.57 8.10 -2.07
N ARG A 177 7.37 8.75 -0.93
CA ARG A 177 8.36 8.94 0.12
C ARG A 177 8.15 7.86 1.16
N HIS A 178 9.23 7.23 1.58
CA HIS A 178 9.21 6.19 2.60
C HIS A 178 10.46 6.27 3.47
N MET A 179 10.36 5.70 4.65
CA MET A 179 11.47 5.63 5.60
C MET A 179 12.31 4.39 5.33
N MET A 180 13.62 4.61 5.19
CA MET A 180 14.60 3.53 5.02
C MET A 180 15.75 3.79 5.98
N GLU A 181 15.86 2.92 6.99
CA GLU A 181 16.91 3.00 8.01
C GLU A 181 16.97 4.40 8.66
N GLY A 182 15.81 4.90 9.12
CA GLY A 182 15.68 6.24 9.71
C GLY A 182 15.88 7.41 8.74
N THR A 183 16.07 7.17 7.44
CA THR A 183 16.26 8.21 6.44
C THR A 183 15.09 8.26 5.47
N ALA A 184 14.51 9.44 5.27
CA ALA A 184 13.48 9.65 4.26
C ALA A 184 14.07 9.47 2.84
N VAL A 185 13.55 8.50 2.10
CA VAL A 185 13.90 8.19 0.71
C VAL A 185 12.68 8.42 -0.18
N THR A 186 12.88 9.04 -1.33
CA THR A 186 11.84 9.16 -2.37
C THR A 186 12.12 8.19 -3.50
N THR A 187 11.17 7.30 -3.79
CA THR A 187 11.22 6.39 -4.93
C THR A 187 10.27 6.85 -6.03
N MET A 188 10.69 6.69 -7.28
CA MET A 188 9.88 7.03 -8.46
C MET A 188 9.71 5.80 -9.35
N ALA A 189 8.47 5.50 -9.73
CA ALA A 189 8.13 4.37 -10.60
C ALA A 189 7.26 4.78 -11.79
N ALA A 190 7.64 4.35 -12.98
CA ALA A 190 6.95 4.59 -14.24
C ALA A 190 6.75 3.28 -15.03
N MET A 191 5.59 3.10 -15.66
CA MET A 191 5.24 1.91 -16.45
C MET A 191 4.81 2.34 -17.84
N ALA A 192 4.96 1.46 -18.82
CA ALA A 192 4.45 1.71 -20.17
C ALA A 192 2.91 1.67 -20.23
N SER A 193 2.28 0.83 -19.40
CA SER A 193 0.83 0.66 -19.36
C SER A 193 0.19 1.69 -18.42
N PRO A 194 -0.59 2.68 -18.90
CA PRO A 194 -1.32 3.62 -18.03
C PRO A 194 -2.33 2.90 -17.13
N ARG A 195 -2.86 1.77 -17.62
CA ARG A 195 -3.79 0.90 -16.90
C ARG A 195 -3.14 0.31 -15.66
N LYS A 196 -2.01 -0.38 -15.82
CA LYS A 196 -1.28 -0.97 -14.69
C LYS A 196 -0.74 0.10 -13.75
N MET A 197 -0.37 1.27 -14.30
CA MET A 197 0.01 2.42 -13.49
C MET A 197 -1.12 2.88 -12.56
N SER A 198 -2.35 2.97 -13.09
CA SER A 198 -3.53 3.32 -12.29
C SER A 198 -3.77 2.29 -11.18
N ILE A 199 -3.69 1.00 -11.50
CA ILE A 199 -3.92 -0.10 -10.56
C ILE A 199 -2.83 -0.14 -9.47
N LEU A 200 -1.56 0.08 -9.81
CA LEU A 200 -0.50 0.23 -8.80
C LEU A 200 -0.75 1.44 -7.90
N GLY A 201 -1.17 2.58 -8.48
CA GLY A 201 -1.50 3.76 -7.69
C GLY A 201 -2.67 3.53 -6.73
N ARG A 202 -3.67 2.73 -7.12
CA ARG A 202 -4.75 2.28 -6.22
C ARG A 202 -4.21 1.44 -5.08
N TYR A 203 -3.39 0.43 -5.40
CA TYR A 203 -2.78 -0.44 -4.40
C TYR A 203 -2.02 0.35 -3.34
N LEU A 204 -1.08 1.20 -3.77
CA LEU A 204 -0.28 2.05 -2.88
C LEU A 204 -1.14 3.02 -2.04
N ARG A 205 -2.22 3.54 -2.62
CA ARG A 205 -3.10 4.48 -1.93
C ARG A 205 -3.94 3.82 -0.84
N ILE A 206 -4.41 2.58 -1.05
CA ILE A 206 -5.16 1.83 -0.03
C ILE A 206 -4.26 1.65 1.19
N GLU A 207 -3.08 1.07 0.99
CA GLU A 207 -2.11 0.76 2.06
C GLU A 207 -1.67 2.03 2.81
N TYR A 208 -1.45 3.13 2.08
CA TYR A 208 -1.17 4.42 2.70
C TYR A 208 -2.36 4.95 3.50
N SER A 209 -3.58 4.88 2.96
CA SER A 209 -4.78 5.36 3.66
C SER A 209 -5.08 4.57 4.92
N ASP A 210 -4.93 3.24 4.89
CA ASP A 210 -5.12 2.37 6.05
C ASP A 210 -4.13 2.73 7.16
N LEU A 211 -2.85 2.89 6.82
CA LEU A 211 -1.83 3.39 7.75
C LEU A 211 -2.19 4.76 8.34
N MET A 212 -2.74 5.68 7.54
CA MET A 212 -3.13 7.01 8.00
C MET A 212 -4.35 7.01 8.91
N GLU A 213 -5.27 6.08 8.72
CA GLU A 213 -6.42 5.90 9.59
C GLU A 213 -5.99 5.33 10.94
N GLU A 214 -5.15 4.29 10.94
CA GLU A 214 -4.57 3.73 12.15
C GLU A 214 -3.80 4.78 12.98
N LEU A 215 -3.07 5.69 12.32
CA LEU A 215 -2.36 6.78 13.01
C LEU A 215 -3.29 7.86 13.57
N GLN A 216 -4.48 8.07 12.99
CA GLN A 216 -5.46 9.05 13.50
C GLN A 216 -6.15 8.57 14.77
N ASP A 217 -6.26 7.25 14.96
CA ASP A 217 -6.88 6.64 16.13
C ASP A 217 -5.95 6.63 17.36
N ILE A 218 -4.67 6.97 17.20
CA ILE A 218 -3.70 7.01 18.29
C ILE A 218 -3.70 8.38 18.96
N GLU A 219 -3.92 8.40 20.29
CA GLU A 219 -3.77 9.61 21.11
C GLU A 219 -2.29 9.92 21.34
N LEU A 220 -1.75 10.84 20.52
CA LEU A 220 -0.39 11.37 20.63
C LEU A 220 -0.38 12.68 21.43
N THR A 221 0.24 12.63 22.62
CA THR A 221 0.56 13.83 23.41
C THR A 221 1.91 14.42 22.96
N ASP A 222 2.19 15.66 23.40
CA ASP A 222 3.49 16.30 23.15
C ASP A 222 4.65 15.46 23.70
N ASP A 223 4.52 14.95 24.93
CA ASP A 223 5.54 14.10 25.57
C ASP A 223 5.80 12.79 24.80
N LYS A 224 4.73 12.14 24.31
CA LYS A 224 4.84 10.94 23.46
C LYS A 224 5.57 11.27 22.16
N THR A 225 5.22 12.41 21.56
CA THR A 225 5.83 12.87 20.30
C THR A 225 7.31 13.20 20.47
N GLU A 226 7.67 13.85 21.58
CA GLU A 226 9.05 14.19 21.91
C GLU A 226 9.91 12.92 22.08
N ILE A 227 9.38 11.88 22.73
CA ILE A 227 10.04 10.57 22.82
C ILE A 227 10.26 9.95 21.43
N LEU A 228 9.24 9.96 20.56
CA LEU A 228 9.37 9.41 19.20
C LEU A 228 10.44 10.16 18.40
N VAL A 229 10.47 11.49 18.48
CA VAL A 229 11.49 12.32 17.80
C VAL A 229 12.88 12.10 18.38
N ALA A 230 12.99 11.92 19.70
CA ALA A 230 14.27 11.61 20.34
C ALA A 230 14.82 10.27 19.85
N ILE A 231 14.01 9.20 19.85
CA ILE A 231 14.40 7.87 19.31
C ILE A 231 14.69 7.94 17.81
N TYR A 232 14.00 8.79 17.05
CA TYR A 232 14.28 8.99 15.63
C TYR A 232 15.63 9.67 15.39
N SER A 233 16.02 10.59 16.28
CA SER A 233 17.18 11.46 16.10
C SER A 233 18.46 10.93 16.79
N THR A 234 18.41 9.76 17.43
CA THR A 234 19.51 9.22 18.26
C THR A 234 20.76 8.82 17.47
N GLY A 235 20.77 8.90 16.13
CA GLY A 235 21.99 8.71 15.32
C GLY A 235 23.17 9.61 15.72
N ASP A 236 22.91 10.76 16.36
CA ASP A 236 23.93 11.70 16.88
C ASP A 236 24.07 11.66 18.44
N MET A 237 23.31 10.83 19.15
CA MET A 237 23.19 10.85 20.63
C MET A 237 23.50 9.50 21.31
N ASP A 238 24.21 8.61 20.60
CA ASP A 238 24.61 7.29 21.08
C ASP A 238 25.18 7.30 22.52
N GLY A 239 24.55 6.53 23.41
CA GLY A 239 24.99 6.31 24.80
C GLY A 239 24.40 7.26 25.85
N MET A 240 23.57 8.25 25.48
CA MET A 240 22.84 9.09 26.44
C MET A 240 21.50 8.43 26.84
N PRO A 241 21.12 8.38 28.13
CA PRO A 241 19.80 7.92 28.54
C PRO A 241 18.70 8.78 27.92
N LEU A 242 17.65 8.15 27.38
CA LEU A 242 16.53 8.84 26.75
C LEU A 242 15.89 9.89 27.67
N ALA A 243 15.80 9.59 28.97
CA ALA A 243 15.34 10.50 30.02
C ALA A 243 16.12 11.82 30.08
N ASP A 244 17.44 11.77 29.84
CA ASP A 244 18.28 12.97 29.82
C ASP A 244 18.08 13.77 28.53
N ILE A 245 17.80 13.09 27.40
CA ILE A 245 17.54 13.71 26.09
C ILE A 245 16.24 14.51 26.12
N VAL A 246 15.16 13.91 26.64
CA VAL A 246 13.82 14.54 26.72
C VAL A 246 13.61 15.32 28.02
N GLY A 247 14.63 15.45 28.87
CA GLY A 247 14.57 16.17 30.14
C GLY A 247 13.48 15.71 31.12
N THR A 248 13.12 14.42 31.08
CA THR A 248 11.99 13.85 31.83
C THR A 248 12.44 12.71 32.75
N ASP A 249 11.77 12.53 33.89
CA ASP A 249 12.08 11.46 34.85
C ASP A 249 12.02 10.07 34.21
N SER A 250 12.99 9.19 34.53
CA SER A 250 13.11 7.87 33.91
C SER A 250 11.86 6.99 34.09
N SER A 251 11.14 7.14 35.20
CA SER A 251 9.88 6.42 35.42
C SER A 251 8.75 6.89 34.50
N ALA A 252 8.69 8.19 34.19
CA ALA A 252 7.71 8.75 33.27
C ALA A 252 8.04 8.34 31.83
N VAL A 253 9.32 8.37 31.43
CA VAL A 253 9.76 7.84 30.12
C VAL A 253 9.40 6.37 29.97
N THR A 254 9.56 5.56 31.01
CA THR A 254 9.18 4.13 30.96
C THR A 254 7.67 3.95 30.76
N MET A 255 6.84 4.78 31.38
CA MET A 255 5.39 4.73 31.17
C MET A 255 5.01 5.13 29.74
N LEU A 256 5.58 6.22 29.24
CA LEU A 256 5.33 6.69 27.88
C LEU A 256 5.81 5.69 26.82
N LEU A 257 6.97 5.05 27.02
CA LEU A 257 7.46 3.99 26.13
C LEU A 257 6.51 2.80 26.08
N ARG A 258 5.94 2.41 27.22
CA ARG A 258 4.95 1.34 27.27
C ARG A 258 3.67 1.73 26.53
N ASP A 259 3.17 2.93 26.73
CA ASP A 259 1.99 3.41 26.00
C ASP A 259 2.28 3.43 24.48
N LEU A 260 3.46 3.88 24.07
CA LEU A 260 3.89 3.88 22.66
C LEU A 260 4.08 2.47 22.08
N GLU A 261 4.49 1.50 22.90
CA GLU A 261 4.55 0.08 22.51
C GLU A 261 3.14 -0.50 22.34
N GLU A 262 2.22 -0.19 23.27
CA GLU A 262 0.81 -0.58 23.20
C GLU A 262 0.12 0.04 21.96
N ASP A 263 0.48 1.29 21.60
CA ASP A 263 0.05 1.98 20.38
C ASP A 263 0.75 1.47 19.09
N GLY A 264 1.74 0.57 19.22
CA GLY A 264 2.48 -0.01 18.10
C GLY A 264 3.43 0.95 17.39
N LEU A 265 3.88 2.02 18.06
CA LEU A 265 4.80 3.03 17.53
C LEU A 265 6.26 2.76 17.90
N VAL A 266 6.50 2.03 18.99
CA VAL A 266 7.82 1.63 19.47
C VAL A 266 7.86 0.12 19.64
N GLN A 267 9.04 -0.48 19.48
CA GLN A 267 9.31 -1.87 19.78
C GLN A 267 10.66 -2.02 20.49
N ASP A 268 10.78 -3.03 21.34
CA ASP A 268 12.04 -3.37 22.00
C ASP A 268 13.06 -3.99 21.03
N SER A 269 14.33 -3.59 21.18
CA SER A 269 15.48 -4.19 20.50
C SER A 269 16.62 -4.49 21.48
N SER A 270 17.65 -5.20 21.01
CA SER A 270 18.86 -5.48 21.80
C SER A 270 19.58 -4.23 22.30
N ASP A 271 19.42 -3.12 21.58
CA ASP A 271 20.16 -1.88 21.78
C ASP A 271 19.28 -0.78 22.41
N GLY A 272 18.06 -1.14 22.83
CA GLY A 272 17.07 -0.23 23.41
C GLY A 272 15.79 -0.12 22.59
N PRO A 273 14.85 0.78 22.96
CA PRO A 273 13.63 1.00 22.21
C PRO A 273 13.94 1.55 20.81
N THR A 274 13.26 1.01 19.81
CA THR A 274 13.36 1.42 18.40
C THR A 274 11.99 1.77 17.85
N LEU A 275 11.92 2.65 16.86
CA LEU A 275 10.66 2.98 16.21
C LEU A 275 10.18 1.82 15.34
N THR A 276 8.88 1.58 15.35
CA THR A 276 8.22 0.81 14.29
C THR A 276 8.09 1.68 13.03
N PRO A 277 7.77 1.12 11.85
CA PRO A 277 7.44 1.92 10.67
C PRO A 277 6.44 3.05 10.94
N LYS A 278 5.40 2.77 11.75
CA LYS A 278 4.40 3.76 12.17
C LYS A 278 5.03 4.86 13.01
N GLY A 279 5.87 4.50 13.98
CA GLY A 279 6.60 5.46 14.81
C GLY A 279 7.53 6.36 13.99
N GLU A 280 8.24 5.81 13.00
CA GLU A 280 9.08 6.58 12.09
C GLU A 280 8.27 7.60 11.27
N VAL A 281 7.08 7.21 10.79
CA VAL A 281 6.17 8.12 10.08
C VAL A 281 5.73 9.29 10.97
N VAL A 282 5.34 9.01 12.21
CA VAL A 282 4.90 10.05 13.18
C VAL A 282 6.05 11.02 13.47
N ALA A 283 7.23 10.49 13.85
CA ALA A 283 8.40 11.31 14.17
C ALA A 283 8.84 12.17 12.97
N SER A 284 8.90 11.59 11.77
CA SER A 284 9.29 12.30 10.55
C SER A 284 8.32 13.44 10.22
N ARG A 285 7.01 13.25 10.41
CA ARG A 285 6.01 14.29 10.12
C ARG A 285 6.10 15.46 11.07
N HIS A 286 6.24 15.18 12.36
CA HIS A 286 6.40 16.23 13.36
C HIS A 286 7.63 17.10 13.06
N LEU A 287 8.75 16.49 12.67
CA LEU A 287 9.95 17.21 12.24
C LEU A 287 9.71 18.07 10.99
N GLU A 288 8.89 17.62 10.03
CA GLU A 288 8.56 18.42 8.85
C GLU A 288 7.69 19.63 9.23
N ASP A 289 6.67 19.44 10.07
CA ASP A 289 5.77 20.52 10.52
C ASP A 289 6.52 21.60 11.31
N VAL A 290 7.49 21.23 12.15
CA VAL A 290 8.33 22.17 12.90
C VAL A 290 9.29 22.95 11.99
N ASN A 291 9.74 22.35 10.88
CA ASN A 291 10.70 22.96 9.95
C ASN A 291 10.04 23.77 8.82
N SER A 292 8.72 23.77 8.71
CA SER A 292 7.94 24.53 7.71
C SER A 292 7.53 25.93 8.17
#